data_AF-A0A4D8RSJ2-F1
#
_entry.id   AF-A0A4D8RSJ2-F1
#
_cell.length_a   1.000
_cell.length_b   1.000
_cell.length_c   1.000
_cell.angle_alpha   90.00
_cell.angle_beta   90.00
_cell.angle_gamma   90.00
#
_symmetry.space_group_name_H-M   'P 1'
#
loop_
_entity.id
_entity.type
_entity.pdbx_description
1 polymer ?
#
loop_
_entity_poly.entity_id
_entity_poly.type
_entity_poly.pdbx_seq_one_letter_code
_entity_poly.pdbx_strand_id
1 'polypeptide(L)'
;MVKKDSCGCVVERKYASDFLVRRFYALNGERGFRLVTRVNLDGQRWFEIYRRGEEIRYKSSECPLVIIGLEALLEAMEDGVTPENWREVLGRVKGLQINHVLEKLAEELAKVMEVEKSSVHS
;
A
#
# COMPACT_ATOMS: atom_id res chain seq x y z
N MET A 1 -18.62 -13.85 8.05
CA MET A 1 -19.53 -14.48 7.06
C MET A 1 -19.10 -14.01 5.68
N VAL A 2 -18.53 -14.89 4.87
CA VAL A 2 -17.98 -14.54 3.54
C VAL A 2 -19.15 -14.21 2.60
N LYS A 3 -19.20 -12.98 2.06
CA LYS A 3 -20.25 -12.60 1.11
C LYS A 3 -19.92 -13.23 -0.24
N LYS A 4 -20.84 -14.02 -0.79
CA LYS A 4 -20.74 -14.58 -2.14
C LYS A 4 -21.64 -13.81 -3.11
N ASP A 5 -21.26 -13.71 -4.39
CA ASP A 5 -22.13 -13.17 -5.44
C ASP A 5 -23.18 -14.19 -5.89
N SER A 6 -23.97 -13.82 -6.89
CA SER A 6 -25.02 -14.66 -7.47
C SER A 6 -24.51 -15.91 -8.19
N CYS A 7 -23.22 -16.00 -8.58
CA CYS A 7 -22.62 -17.21 -9.13
C CYS A 7 -21.82 -18.02 -8.09
N GLY A 8 -21.80 -17.58 -6.83
CA GLY A 8 -21.15 -18.28 -5.72
C GLY A 8 -19.69 -17.89 -5.50
N CYS A 9 -19.17 -16.93 -6.25
CA CYS A 9 -17.82 -16.40 -6.07
C CYS A 9 -17.72 -15.62 -4.76
N VAL A 10 -16.65 -15.83 -4.01
CA VAL A 10 -16.36 -15.07 -2.80
C VAL A 10 -16.10 -13.62 -3.20
N VAL A 11 -16.98 -12.71 -2.78
CA VAL A 11 -16.78 -11.27 -2.92
C VAL A 11 -16.20 -10.77 -1.60
N GLU A 12 -14.88 -10.89 -1.45
CA GLU A 12 -14.16 -10.19 -0.39
C GLU A 12 -14.12 -8.70 -0.69
N ARG A 13 -15.17 -8.00 -0.25
CA ARG A 13 -15.19 -6.54 -0.26
C ARG A 13 -14.36 -6.05 0.92
N LYS A 14 -13.27 -5.35 0.63
CA LYS A 14 -12.47 -4.63 1.62
C LYS A 14 -12.99 -3.20 1.75
N TYR A 15 -13.34 -2.79 2.97
CA TYR A 15 -13.75 -1.42 3.26
C TYR A 15 -12.54 -0.59 3.68
N ALA A 16 -12.56 0.70 3.38
CA ALA A 16 -11.53 1.65 3.80
C ALA A 16 -11.18 1.55 5.30
N SER A 17 -12.19 1.36 6.16
CA SER A 17 -12.02 1.19 7.60
C SER A 17 -11.19 -0.04 8.00
N ASP A 18 -11.24 -1.12 7.20
CA ASP A 18 -10.56 -2.38 7.53
C ASP A 18 -9.05 -2.19 7.53
N PHE A 19 -8.53 -1.39 6.60
CA PHE A 19 -7.11 -1.04 6.50
C PHE A 19 -6.63 -0.19 7.66
N LEU A 20 -7.47 0.73 8.15
CA LEU A 20 -7.14 1.59 9.29
C LEU A 20 -6.98 0.80 10.59
N VAL A 21 -7.73 -0.30 10.74
CA VAL A 21 -7.72 -1.16 11.93
C VAL A 21 -6.60 -2.19 11.89
N ARG A 22 -6.37 -2.83 10.74
CA ARG A 22 -5.46 -3.98 10.64
C ARG A 22 -3.99 -3.57 10.54
N ARG A 23 -3.68 -2.54 9.73
CA ARG A 23 -2.33 -1.98 9.50
C ARG A 23 -1.21 -3.05 9.48
N PHE A 24 -1.34 -4.04 8.61
CA PHE A 24 -0.45 -5.22 8.58
C PHE A 24 1.01 -4.86 8.27
N TYR A 25 1.23 -3.85 7.43
CA TYR A 25 2.57 -3.45 7.00
C TYR A 25 3.17 -2.34 7.86
N ALA A 26 2.49 -1.91 8.93
CA ALA A 26 3.01 -0.87 9.80
C ALA A 26 4.29 -1.32 10.53
N LEU A 27 5.30 -0.46 10.53
CA LEU A 27 6.55 -0.68 11.25
C LEU A 27 6.36 -0.41 12.76
N ASN A 28 6.18 -1.47 13.54
CA ASN A 28 6.07 -1.44 15.01
C ASN A 28 7.37 -1.94 15.68
N GLY A 29 8.28 -1.02 16.03
CA GLY A 29 9.57 -1.34 16.66
C GLY A 29 10.64 -1.84 15.68
N GLU A 30 11.89 -1.45 15.89
CA GLU A 30 12.97 -1.64 14.90
C GLU A 30 14.01 -2.67 15.34
N ARG A 31 14.03 -3.84 14.68
CA ARG A 31 15.25 -4.67 14.55
C ARG A 31 15.37 -5.22 13.13
N GLY A 32 16.43 -4.83 12.44
CA GLY A 32 16.85 -5.37 11.14
C GLY A 32 16.14 -4.78 9.90
N PHE A 33 15.22 -3.83 10.07
CA PHE A 33 14.66 -3.09 8.94
C PHE A 33 15.54 -1.89 8.62
N ARG A 34 15.92 -1.75 7.34
CA ARG A 34 16.60 -0.55 6.83
C ARG A 34 15.58 0.39 6.19
N LEU A 35 15.76 1.69 6.38
CA LEU A 35 15.01 2.69 5.63
C LEU A 35 15.42 2.60 4.15
N VAL A 36 14.46 2.43 3.26
CA VAL A 36 14.65 2.48 1.81
C VAL A 36 14.57 3.94 1.36
N THR A 37 13.47 4.61 1.70
CA THR A 37 13.25 6.00 1.32
C THR A 37 12.15 6.65 2.15
N ARG A 38 12.12 7.98 2.10
CA ARG A 38 11.04 8.81 2.59
C ARG A 38 10.47 9.62 1.43
N VAL A 39 9.15 9.59 1.29
CA VAL A 39 8.39 10.31 0.26
C VAL A 39 7.49 11.35 0.92
N ASN A 40 7.55 12.58 0.41
CA ASN A 40 6.62 13.65 0.78
C ASN A 40 5.58 13.82 -0.33
N LEU A 41 4.31 13.62 0.01
CA LEU A 41 3.20 13.65 -0.96
C LEU A 41 2.69 15.07 -1.16
N ASP A 42 2.30 15.75 -0.09
CA ASP A 42 1.96 17.17 -0.08
C ASP A 42 1.75 17.63 1.37
N GLY A 43 2.02 18.91 1.65
CA GLY A 43 1.85 19.47 3.00
C GLY A 43 2.50 18.62 4.08
N GLN A 44 1.69 18.07 4.99
CA GLN A 44 2.13 17.21 6.10
C GLN A 44 1.99 15.70 5.81
N ARG A 45 1.61 15.31 4.58
CA ARG A 45 1.42 13.92 4.18
C ARG A 45 2.72 13.33 3.67
N TRP A 46 3.17 12.27 4.31
CA TRP A 46 4.41 11.59 3.99
C TRP A 46 4.31 10.10 4.30
N PHE A 47 5.20 9.32 3.71
CA PHE A 47 5.46 7.94 4.10
C PHE A 47 6.93 7.58 3.97
N GLU A 48 7.34 6.55 4.70
CA GLU A 48 8.66 5.95 4.70
C GLU A 48 8.49 4.47 4.40
N ILE A 49 9.32 3.93 3.52
CA ILE A 49 9.37 2.51 3.22
C ILE A 49 10.60 1.90 3.87
N TYR A 50 10.41 0.77 4.52
CA TYR A 50 11.44 0.01 5.20
C TYR A 50 11.48 -1.40 4.65
N ARG A 51 12.67 -2.00 4.63
CA ARG A 51 12.87 -3.35 4.08
C ARG A 51 13.75 -4.22 4.96
N ARG A 52 13.44 -5.51 4.99
CA ARG A 52 14.28 -6.57 5.58
C ARG A 52 14.14 -7.85 4.74
N GLY A 53 15.12 -8.13 3.89
CA GLY A 53 15.00 -9.20 2.90
C GLY A 53 13.88 -8.87 1.91
N GLU A 54 12.91 -9.77 1.75
CA GLU A 54 11.72 -9.55 0.92
C GLU A 54 10.59 -8.82 1.67
N GLU A 55 10.67 -8.73 2.99
CA GLU A 55 9.63 -8.10 3.80
C GLU A 55 9.69 -6.57 3.69
N ILE A 56 8.55 -5.96 3.36
CA ILE A 56 8.37 -4.52 3.25
C ILE A 56 7.45 -4.04 4.37
N ARG A 57 7.82 -2.94 5.02
CA ARG A 57 6.99 -2.25 6.02
C ARG A 57 7.01 -0.75 5.78
N TYR A 58 6.08 -0.02 6.38
CA TYR A 58 6.04 1.43 6.24
C TYR A 58 5.85 2.16 7.58
N LYS A 59 6.24 3.44 7.58
CA LYS A 59 5.71 4.46 8.49
C LYS A 59 5.05 5.55 7.65
N SER A 60 4.07 6.24 8.20
CA SER A 60 3.40 7.33 7.49
C SER A 60 2.90 8.40 8.44
N SER A 61 2.57 9.55 7.87
CA SER A 61 1.64 10.49 8.50
C SER A 61 0.32 9.80 8.88
N GLU A 62 -0.41 10.32 9.87
CA GLU A 62 -1.69 9.77 10.33
C GLU A 62 -2.87 10.03 9.35
N CYS A 63 -2.57 10.34 8.09
CA CYS A 63 -3.58 10.56 7.07
C CYS A 63 -4.24 9.23 6.66
N PRO A 64 -5.58 9.09 6.77
CA PRO A 64 -6.25 7.85 6.40
C PRO A 64 -6.03 7.42 4.96
N LEU A 65 -6.00 8.38 4.01
CA LEU A 65 -5.75 8.08 2.59
C LEU A 65 -4.38 7.46 2.36
N VAL A 66 -3.36 7.94 3.08
CA VAL A 66 -2.00 7.42 2.97
C VAL A 66 -1.93 6.01 3.52
N ILE A 67 -2.54 5.77 4.68
CA ILE A 67 -2.58 4.46 5.33
C ILE A 67 -3.33 3.44 4.46
N ILE A 68 -4.54 3.77 4.02
CA ILE A 68 -5.36 2.89 3.18
C ILE A 68 -4.66 2.60 1.85
N GLY A 69 -4.09 3.64 1.23
CA GLY A 69 -3.38 3.50 -0.04
C GLY A 69 -2.17 2.58 0.07
N LEU A 70 -1.33 2.76 1.09
CA LEU A 70 -0.17 1.91 1.33
C LEU A 70 -0.56 0.46 1.61
N GLU A 71 -1.50 0.24 2.54
CA GLU A 71 -1.92 -1.12 2.88
C GLU A 71 -2.54 -1.87 1.69
N ALA A 72 -3.43 -1.22 0.94
CA ALA A 72 -4.08 -1.85 -0.20
C ALA A 72 -3.09 -2.15 -1.35
N LEU A 73 -2.14 -1.26 -1.61
CA LEU A 73 -1.16 -1.45 -2.68
C LEU A 73 -0.06 -2.44 -2.30
N LEU A 74 0.43 -2.41 -1.06
CA LEU A 74 1.42 -3.38 -0.59
C LEU A 74 0.85 -4.79 -0.55
N GLU A 75 -0.39 -4.95 -0.10
CA GLU A 75 -1.09 -6.24 -0.15
C GLU A 75 -1.23 -6.74 -1.59
N ALA A 76 -1.64 -5.89 -2.53
CA ALA A 76 -1.72 -6.27 -3.92
C ALA A 76 -0.36 -6.62 -4.54
N MET A 77 0.72 -5.96 -4.12
CA MET A 77 2.08 -6.26 -4.57
C MET A 77 2.58 -7.62 -4.07
N GLU A 78 2.23 -8.04 -2.85
CA GLU A 78 2.51 -9.40 -2.37
C GLU A 78 1.76 -10.46 -3.21
N ASP A 79 0.56 -10.12 -3.69
CA ASP A 79 -0.21 -10.95 -4.63
C ASP A 79 0.30 -10.87 -6.09
N GLY A 80 1.42 -10.17 -6.35
CA GLY A 80 2.05 -10.07 -7.68
C GLY A 80 1.46 -9.00 -8.61
N VAL A 81 0.63 -8.08 -8.10
CA VAL A 81 0.06 -6.99 -8.88
C VAL A 81 1.10 -5.90 -9.13
N THR A 82 1.17 -5.43 -10.38
CA THR A 82 2.13 -4.42 -10.81
C THR A 82 1.64 -2.99 -10.61
N PRO A 83 2.54 -2.00 -10.60
CA PRO A 83 2.18 -0.62 -10.37
C PRO A 83 1.16 -0.05 -11.35
N GLU A 84 1.13 -0.48 -12.60
CA GLU A 84 0.23 0.05 -13.64
C GLU A 84 -1.26 -0.20 -13.30
N ASN A 85 -1.53 -1.20 -12.46
CA ASN A 85 -2.88 -1.60 -12.05
C ASN A 85 -3.35 -0.93 -10.75
N TRP A 86 -2.60 0.06 -10.23
CA TRP A 86 -2.90 0.69 -8.94
C TRP A 86 -4.33 1.27 -8.87
N ARG A 87 -4.85 1.83 -9.98
CA ARG A 87 -6.21 2.38 -10.05
C ARG A 87 -7.27 1.30 -9.83
N GLU A 88 -7.04 0.12 -10.40
CA GLU A 88 -7.95 -1.02 -10.25
C GLU A 88 -7.94 -1.54 -8.81
N VAL A 89 -6.75 -1.65 -8.21
CA VAL A 89 -6.58 -2.07 -6.80
C VAL A 89 -7.33 -1.13 -5.87
N LEU A 90 -7.06 0.17 -5.95
CA LEU A 90 -7.70 1.15 -5.07
C LEU A 90 -9.20 1.31 -5.38
N GLY A 91 -9.61 1.15 -6.63
CA GLY A 91 -11.01 1.18 -7.05
C GLY A 91 -11.87 0.05 -6.47
N ARG A 92 -11.25 -1.06 -6.04
CA ARG A 92 -11.94 -2.17 -5.36
C ARG A 92 -12.21 -1.87 -3.88
N VAL A 93 -11.55 -0.86 -3.29
CA VAL A 93 -11.74 -0.48 -1.88
C VAL A 93 -13.04 0.31 -1.72
N LYS A 94 -14.02 -0.28 -1.02
CA LYS A 94 -15.30 0.38 -0.81
C LYS A 94 -15.17 1.56 0.15
N GLY A 95 -15.77 2.68 -0.24
CA GLY A 95 -15.74 3.93 0.53
C GLY A 95 -14.47 4.75 0.33
N LEU A 96 -13.58 4.34 -0.57
CA LEU A 96 -12.42 5.11 -0.99
C LEU A 96 -12.73 5.85 -2.29
N GLN A 97 -12.50 7.16 -2.30
CA GLN A 97 -12.54 7.96 -3.52
C GLN A 97 -11.12 8.25 -3.98
N ILE A 98 -10.81 7.90 -5.23
CA ILE A 98 -9.51 8.22 -5.83
C ILE A 98 -9.39 9.73 -5.99
N ASN A 99 -8.27 10.28 -5.52
CA ASN A 99 -7.93 11.69 -5.61
C ASN A 99 -6.43 11.86 -5.85
N HIS A 100 -5.98 13.11 -5.98
CA HIS A 100 -4.60 13.45 -6.31
C HIS A 100 -3.57 12.92 -5.29
N VAL A 101 -3.95 12.76 -4.02
CA VAL A 101 -3.07 12.20 -2.98
C VAL A 101 -2.80 10.73 -3.25
N LEU A 102 -3.85 9.96 -3.57
CA LEU A 102 -3.73 8.54 -3.87
C LEU A 102 -3.01 8.28 -5.20
N GLU A 103 -3.26 9.14 -6.19
CA GLU A 103 -2.51 9.13 -7.46
C GLU A 103 -1.01 9.28 -7.22
N LYS A 104 -0.62 10.37 -6.54
CA LYS A 104 0.78 10.63 -6.24
C LYS A 104 1.39 9.54 -5.35
N LEU A 105 0.64 9.02 -4.38
CA LEU A 105 1.10 7.92 -3.53
C LEU A 105 1.43 6.69 -4.34
N ALA A 106 0.53 6.28 -5.23
CA ALA A 106 0.73 5.10 -6.05
C ALA A 106 1.92 5.27 -7.00
N GLU A 107 2.04 6.42 -7.65
CA GLU A 107 3.16 6.75 -8.54
C GLU A 107 4.51 6.75 -7.81
N GLU A 108 4.58 7.37 -6.64
CA GLU A 108 5.82 7.40 -5.86
C GLU A 108 6.16 6.00 -5.34
N LEU A 109 5.19 5.26 -4.79
CA LEU A 109 5.42 3.89 -4.33
C LEU A 109 5.95 2.99 -5.46
N ALA A 110 5.39 3.10 -6.66
CA ALA A 110 5.85 2.40 -7.85
C ALA A 110 7.35 2.62 -8.12
N LYS A 111 7.77 3.89 -8.15
CA LYS A 111 9.17 4.27 -8.39
C LYS A 111 10.10 3.67 -7.32
N VAL A 112 9.69 3.71 -6.06
CA VAL A 112 10.47 3.11 -4.95
C VAL A 112 10.67 1.61 -5.18
N MET A 113 9.60 0.91 -5.58
CA MET A 113 9.66 -0.54 -5.81
C MET A 113 10.49 -0.93 -7.04
N GLU A 114 10.47 -0.13 -8.11
CA GLU A 114 11.27 -0.36 -9.32
C GLU A 114 12.78 -0.21 -9.07
N VAL A 115 13.19 0.84 -8.34
CA VAL A 115 14.60 1.07 -7.96
C VAL A 115 15.14 -0.11 -7.14
N GLU A 116 14.32 -0.64 -6.24
CA GLU A 116 14.69 -1.75 -5.38
C GLU A 116 14.71 -3.11 -6.10
N LYS A 117 13.89 -3.32 -7.14
CA LYS A 117 14.03 -4.50 -8.02
C LYS A 117 15.33 -4.46 -8.83
N SER A 118 15.69 -3.28 -9.33
CA SER A 118 16.88 -3.08 -10.17
C SER A 118 18.19 -3.21 -9.39
N SER A 119 18.19 -2.82 -8.11
CA SER A 119 19.37 -2.86 -7.23
C SER A 119 19.73 -4.27 -6.74
N VAL A 120 18.85 -5.27 -6.91
CA VAL A 120 19.08 -6.67 -6.56
C VAL A 120 19.71 -7.46 -7.72
N HIS A 121 19.84 -6.86 -8.90
CA HIS A 121 20.44 -7.49 -10.10
C HIS A 121 21.78 -6.84 -10.51
N SER A 122 22.42 -6.10 -9.60
CA SER A 122 23.76 -5.53 -9.77
C SER A 122 24.76 -6.08 -8.76
#